data_AF-A0A7L0I0X4-F1
#
_entry.id   AF-A0A7L0I0X4-F1
#
_cell.length_a   1.000
_cell.length_b   1.000
_cell.length_c   1.000
_cell.angle_alpha   90.00
_cell.angle_beta   90.00
_cell.angle_gamma   90.00
#
_symmetry.space_group_name_H-M   'P 1'
#
loop_
_entity.id
_entity.type
_entity.pdbx_description
1 polymer ?
#
loop_
_entity_poly.entity_id
_entity_poly.type
_entity_poly.pdbx_seq_one_letter_code
_entity_poly.pdbx_strand_id
1 'polypeptide(L)'
;MATYLEFIQQNEERDGVRFSWNVWPSSRLEATRMVVPLACLLTPLKERLDLPPVQYEPVLCSRPTCKAVLNPLCQVDYRAKLWACNFCFQRNQFPPAYAGISEVNQPAELMPQFSTIEYIVQRGPQTPLIFLYVVDTCLEEEDLQALKESLQMSLSLLPADALVGLITFGRMVQVHELSCEGISKSYVFRGTKDLTAKQIQDMLGLSRPAVPIQQGRPLQTPEQPVISSRFLQPVHKIDMNLTDLLGELQRDPWPVTQGKRPLRSTGVALSIAVGLLEGTFPNTGARIMLFTGGPPTQGPGMVVGDELKTPIRSWHDIEKDNARFMKKATKHYETLANRTAANGHCIDIYACALDQTGLLEMKCCANLTGGHMVMGDSFNTSLFKQTFQRVFNKGYNGEFRMAFGASLDVKTSRELKIAGAIGPCISLNAKGPCVSENELGIGGTSQWKICSLDPSTTLAIYFEVVNQHNALIPQGGRGAVQFVTQYQHSSTQKRIRVTTIARNWADAQSQLQHIEAAFDQEAAAVLMARLGVYRAESEEGPDVLRWLDRQLIRLVRPTG
;
A
#
# COMPACT_ATOMS: atom_id res chain seq x y z
N MET A 1 15.25 23.32 -27.03
CA MET A 1 14.13 22.35 -26.99
C MET A 1 14.60 21.20 -26.13
N ALA A 2 13.83 20.81 -25.10
CA ALA A 2 14.16 19.61 -24.35
C ALA A 2 14.04 18.39 -25.28
N THR A 3 15.03 17.51 -25.26
CA THR A 3 14.95 16.21 -25.92
C THR A 3 13.85 15.36 -25.25
N TYR A 4 13.34 14.32 -25.92
CA TYR A 4 12.38 13.40 -25.28
C TYR A 4 12.95 12.73 -24.02
N LEU A 5 14.27 12.47 -24.00
CA LEU A 5 14.96 11.92 -22.84
C LEU A 5 14.91 12.89 -21.65
N GLU A 6 15.29 14.15 -21.87
CA GLU A 6 15.21 15.20 -20.85
C GLU A 6 13.76 15.41 -20.38
N PHE A 7 12.80 15.36 -21.29
CA PHE A 7 11.38 15.43 -20.95
C PHE A 7 10.97 14.30 -20.01
N ILE A 8 11.35 13.05 -20.30
CA ILE A 8 11.03 11.90 -19.44
C ILE A 8 11.65 12.07 -18.06
N GLN A 9 12.95 12.37 -17.98
CA GLN A 9 13.68 12.53 -16.71
C GLN A 9 13.07 13.64 -15.85
N GLN A 10 12.85 14.83 -16.42
CA GLN A 10 12.28 15.96 -15.69
C GLN A 10 10.84 15.67 -15.20
N ASN A 11 10.03 14.96 -15.98
CA ASN A 11 8.68 14.58 -15.54
C ASN A 11 8.72 13.53 -14.42
N GLU A 12 9.64 12.58 -14.45
CA GLU A 12 9.80 11.60 -13.38
C GLU A 12 10.32 12.26 -12.08
N GLU A 13 11.32 13.14 -12.19
CA GLU A 13 11.87 13.87 -11.04
C GLU A 13 10.83 14.77 -10.39
N ARG A 14 10.07 15.52 -11.19
CA ARG A 14 9.04 16.45 -10.71
C ARG A 14 7.80 15.70 -10.22
N ASP A 15 7.24 14.83 -11.05
CA ASP A 15 5.90 14.29 -10.83
C ASP A 15 5.89 12.85 -10.32
N GLY A 16 7.03 12.16 -10.32
CA GLY A 16 7.10 10.75 -9.95
C GLY A 16 6.37 9.85 -10.95
N VAL A 17 6.26 10.26 -12.21
CA VAL A 17 5.49 9.55 -13.24
C VAL A 17 6.30 9.30 -14.51
N ARG A 18 6.27 8.05 -15.00
CA ARG A 18 6.74 7.67 -16.35
C ARG A 18 5.65 6.96 -17.13
N PHE A 19 5.37 7.41 -18.35
CA PHE A 19 4.37 6.81 -19.24
C PHE A 19 5.03 5.92 -20.27
N SER A 20 4.35 4.85 -20.72
CA SER A 20 4.75 4.10 -21.92
C SER A 20 4.78 4.97 -23.18
N TRP A 21 3.84 5.92 -23.27
CA TRP A 21 3.72 6.86 -24.40
C TRP A 21 3.51 8.29 -23.89
N ASN A 22 4.36 9.23 -24.29
CA ASN A 22 4.28 10.64 -23.90
C ASN A 22 3.51 11.53 -24.91
N VAL A 23 3.03 10.93 -26.00
CA VAL A 23 2.03 11.49 -26.90
C VAL A 23 0.96 10.43 -27.08
N TRP A 24 -0.31 10.81 -26.97
CA TRP A 24 -1.42 9.87 -26.90
C TRP A 24 -2.21 9.84 -28.21
N PRO A 25 -2.64 8.66 -28.68
CA PRO A 25 -3.48 8.56 -29.86
C PRO A 25 -4.83 9.24 -29.59
N SER A 26 -5.31 10.05 -30.53
CA SER A 26 -6.57 10.78 -30.38
C SER A 26 -7.80 9.87 -30.50
N SER A 27 -7.66 8.64 -30.99
CA SER A 27 -8.77 7.72 -31.19
C SER A 27 -8.58 6.34 -30.56
N ARG A 28 -9.69 5.74 -30.12
CA ARG A 28 -9.73 4.37 -29.58
C ARG A 28 -9.22 3.33 -30.59
N LEU A 29 -9.57 3.50 -31.87
CA LEU A 29 -9.14 2.58 -32.94
C LEU A 29 -7.61 2.50 -33.03
N GLU A 30 -6.95 3.65 -32.99
CA GLU A 30 -5.48 3.73 -33.06
C GLU A 30 -4.84 3.27 -31.76
N ALA A 31 -5.40 3.65 -30.61
CA ALA A 31 -4.95 3.14 -29.31
C ALA A 31 -4.98 1.60 -29.23
N THR A 32 -5.92 0.95 -29.92
CA THR A 32 -6.02 -0.51 -29.97
C THR A 32 -4.99 -1.13 -30.92
N ARG A 33 -4.50 -0.36 -31.92
CA ARG A 33 -3.39 -0.76 -32.79
C ARG A 33 -2.04 -0.61 -32.09
N MET A 34 -1.96 0.23 -31.06
CA MET A 34 -0.76 0.33 -30.22
C MET A 34 -0.61 -0.94 -29.40
N VAL A 35 0.53 -1.59 -29.58
CA VAL A 35 0.80 -2.92 -29.00
C VAL A 35 1.00 -2.84 -27.48
N VAL A 36 1.76 -1.83 -27.04
CA VAL A 36 1.93 -1.53 -25.62
C VAL A 36 0.79 -0.61 -25.18
N PRO A 37 0.05 -0.95 -24.12
CA PRO A 37 -1.05 -0.12 -23.64
C PRO A 37 -0.56 1.26 -23.19
N LEU A 38 -1.46 2.25 -23.27
CA LEU A 38 -1.23 3.54 -22.63
C LEU A 38 -1.30 3.35 -21.11
N ALA A 39 -0.16 3.47 -20.44
CA ALA A 39 -0.04 3.21 -19.02
C ALA A 39 1.08 4.05 -18.42
N CYS A 40 1.11 4.19 -17.09
CA CYS A 40 2.17 4.86 -16.39
C CYS A 40 2.62 4.13 -15.13
N LEU A 41 3.90 4.29 -14.79
CA LEU A 41 4.44 4.04 -13.46
C LEU A 41 4.27 5.33 -12.64
N LEU A 42 3.57 5.23 -11.51
CA LEU A 42 3.32 6.33 -10.57
C LEU A 42 4.01 6.01 -9.24
N THR A 43 4.82 6.92 -8.75
CA THR A 43 5.43 6.91 -7.41
C THR A 43 4.76 8.00 -6.56
N PRO A 44 3.67 7.71 -5.83
CA PRO A 44 2.83 8.76 -5.23
C PRO A 44 3.58 9.63 -4.22
N LEU A 45 4.54 9.06 -3.50
CA LEU A 45 5.32 9.73 -2.46
C LEU A 45 6.78 10.01 -2.87
N LYS A 46 7.07 10.13 -4.17
CA LYS A 46 8.41 10.49 -4.66
C LYS A 46 8.96 11.69 -3.88
N GLU A 47 10.18 11.64 -3.37
CA GLU A 47 10.70 12.76 -2.59
C GLU A 47 10.89 14.02 -3.43
N ARG A 48 10.44 15.15 -2.88
CA ARG A 48 10.58 16.50 -3.45
C ARG A 48 11.10 17.44 -2.36
N LEU A 49 12.41 17.48 -2.18
CA LEU A 49 13.05 18.31 -1.16
C LEU A 49 12.98 19.81 -1.47
N ASP A 50 12.75 20.14 -2.74
CA ASP A 50 12.62 21.49 -3.25
C ASP A 50 11.27 22.15 -2.94
N LEU A 51 10.21 21.35 -2.68
CA LEU A 51 8.85 21.85 -2.44
C LEU A 51 8.30 21.36 -1.10
N PRO A 52 8.32 22.20 -0.04
CA PRO A 52 7.71 21.85 1.24
C PRO A 52 6.18 21.78 1.13
N PRO A 53 5.52 21.02 2.01
CA PRO A 53 4.07 20.91 1.99
C PRO A 53 3.40 22.24 2.39
N VAL A 54 2.27 22.54 1.74
CA VAL A 54 1.48 23.75 2.01
C VAL A 54 0.46 23.51 3.13
N GLN A 55 0.24 24.50 3.99
CA GLN A 55 -0.59 24.38 5.20
C GLN A 55 -2.02 24.92 5.01
N TYR A 56 -2.68 24.49 3.96
CA TYR A 56 -4.07 24.85 3.68
C TYR A 56 -4.80 23.72 2.95
N GLU A 57 -6.14 23.81 2.91
CA GLU A 57 -6.98 22.82 2.26
C GLU A 57 -6.95 22.98 0.72
N PRO A 58 -6.92 21.88 -0.05
CA PRO A 58 -6.98 21.94 -1.50
C PRO A 58 -8.31 22.53 -2.00
N VAL A 59 -8.22 23.42 -3.00
CA VAL A 59 -9.41 23.99 -3.65
C VAL A 59 -9.99 22.96 -4.62
N LEU A 60 -11.26 22.59 -4.43
CA LEU A 60 -11.93 21.56 -5.23
C LEU A 60 -12.92 22.16 -6.24
N CYS A 61 -13.04 21.50 -7.39
CA CYS A 61 -14.11 21.77 -8.35
C CYS A 61 -15.49 21.58 -7.69
N SER A 62 -16.39 22.54 -7.88
CA SER A 62 -17.72 22.54 -7.27
C SER A 62 -18.62 21.43 -7.81
N ARG A 63 -18.39 20.95 -9.04
CA ARG A 63 -19.19 19.89 -9.66
C ARG A 63 -19.06 18.58 -8.86
N PRO A 64 -20.15 18.02 -8.32
CA PRO A 64 -20.12 16.82 -7.46
C PRO A 64 -19.48 15.59 -8.11
N THR A 65 -19.71 15.39 -9.41
CA THR A 65 -19.18 14.25 -10.18
C THR A 65 -17.72 14.40 -10.59
N CYS A 66 -17.11 15.57 -10.38
CA CYS A 66 -15.73 15.84 -10.77
C CYS A 66 -14.82 15.91 -9.54
N LYS A 67 -15.04 16.89 -8.66
CA LYS A 67 -14.22 17.14 -7.47
C LYS A 67 -12.70 17.14 -7.73
N ALA A 68 -12.25 17.46 -8.94
CA ALA A 68 -10.84 17.65 -9.25
C ALA A 68 -10.28 18.82 -8.45
N VAL A 69 -9.02 18.70 -8.05
CA VAL A 69 -8.28 19.73 -7.34
C VAL A 69 -7.81 20.80 -8.34
N LEU A 70 -7.85 22.06 -7.92
CA LEU A 70 -7.24 23.18 -8.63
C LEU A 70 -5.77 22.85 -8.95
N ASN A 71 -5.35 23.11 -10.18
CA ASN A 71 -4.05 22.71 -10.69
C ASN A 71 -3.59 23.66 -11.81
N PRO A 72 -2.31 23.61 -12.24
CA PRO A 72 -1.75 24.56 -13.20
C PRO A 72 -2.39 24.51 -14.60
N LEU A 73 -3.19 23.49 -14.92
CA LEU A 73 -3.89 23.37 -16.21
C LEU A 73 -5.25 24.09 -16.20
N CYS A 74 -5.72 24.57 -15.06
CA CYS A 74 -6.98 25.30 -14.94
C CYS A 74 -6.84 26.71 -15.54
N GLN A 75 -7.82 27.13 -16.33
CA GLN A 75 -7.86 28.50 -16.82
C GLN A 75 -8.42 29.42 -15.73
N VAL A 76 -7.77 30.56 -15.50
CA VAL A 76 -8.11 31.48 -14.42
C VAL A 76 -8.50 32.85 -14.98
N ASP A 77 -9.63 33.36 -14.52
CA ASP A 77 -10.05 34.74 -14.72
C ASP A 77 -9.82 35.53 -13.43
N TYR A 78 -8.69 36.25 -13.38
CA TYR A 78 -8.29 37.04 -12.22
C TYR A 78 -9.17 38.27 -11.97
N ARG A 79 -9.92 38.74 -12.98
CA ARG A 79 -10.82 39.88 -12.85
C ARG A 79 -12.14 39.45 -12.22
N ALA A 80 -12.73 38.37 -12.73
CA ALA A 80 -13.96 37.80 -12.20
C ALA A 80 -13.73 36.93 -10.95
N LYS A 81 -12.47 36.62 -10.60
CA LYS A 81 -12.10 35.69 -9.52
C LYS A 81 -12.73 34.31 -9.72
N LEU A 82 -12.64 33.82 -10.95
CA LEU A 82 -13.16 32.51 -11.36
C LEU A 82 -12.03 31.62 -11.90
N TRP A 83 -12.23 30.32 -11.83
CA TRP A 83 -11.39 29.34 -12.52
C TRP A 83 -12.24 28.26 -13.19
N ALA A 84 -11.82 27.81 -14.37
CA ALA A 84 -12.45 26.74 -15.11
C ALA A 84 -11.67 25.43 -14.92
N CYS A 85 -12.34 24.41 -14.40
CA CYS A 85 -11.74 23.09 -14.22
C CYS A 85 -11.37 22.47 -15.57
N ASN A 86 -10.11 22.05 -15.73
CA ASN A 86 -9.59 21.45 -16.97
C ASN A 86 -10.17 20.06 -17.30
N PHE A 87 -10.85 19.40 -16.34
CA PHE A 87 -11.48 18.09 -16.57
C PHE A 87 -12.92 18.18 -17.05
N CYS A 88 -13.70 19.11 -16.48
CA CYS A 88 -15.16 19.15 -16.68
C CYS A 88 -15.69 20.51 -17.16
N PHE A 89 -14.79 21.49 -17.34
CA PHE A 89 -15.07 22.87 -17.76
C PHE A 89 -16.04 23.64 -16.86
N GLN A 90 -16.32 23.13 -15.66
CA GLN A 90 -17.09 23.86 -14.66
C GLN A 90 -16.35 25.13 -14.27
N ARG A 91 -17.04 26.28 -14.33
CA ARG A 91 -16.57 27.52 -13.73
C ARG A 91 -16.83 27.49 -12.23
N ASN A 92 -15.81 27.82 -11.45
CA ASN A 92 -15.80 27.80 -10.00
C ASN A 92 -15.38 29.17 -9.49
N GLN A 93 -15.96 29.60 -8.38
CA GLN A 93 -15.47 30.77 -7.64
C GLN A 93 -14.28 30.36 -6.77
N PHE A 94 -13.32 31.27 -6.60
CA PHE A 94 -12.28 31.09 -5.60
C PHE A 94 -12.84 31.22 -4.17
N PRO A 95 -12.26 30.51 -3.19
CA PRO A 95 -12.65 30.68 -1.79
C PRO A 95 -12.29 32.09 -1.29
N PRO A 96 -12.92 32.59 -0.21
CA PRO A 96 -12.66 33.94 0.32
C PRO A 96 -11.19 34.22 0.66
N ALA A 97 -10.43 33.19 1.08
CA ALA A 97 -9.00 33.31 1.36
C ALA A 97 -8.17 33.76 0.13
N TYR A 98 -8.70 33.58 -1.09
CA TYR A 98 -8.02 33.88 -2.35
C TYR A 98 -8.52 35.20 -2.95
N ALA A 99 -9.20 36.07 -2.18
CA ALA A 99 -9.72 37.35 -2.67
C ALA A 99 -8.63 38.24 -3.31
N GLY A 100 -7.39 38.17 -2.80
CA GLY A 100 -6.23 38.92 -3.28
C GLY A 100 -5.48 38.30 -4.48
N ILE A 101 -6.01 37.24 -5.10
CA ILE A 101 -5.34 36.57 -6.23
C ILE A 101 -5.18 37.52 -7.43
N SER A 102 -4.01 37.52 -8.07
CA SER A 102 -3.74 38.27 -9.31
C SER A 102 -2.71 37.55 -10.17
N GLU A 103 -2.47 38.01 -11.40
CA GLU A 103 -1.46 37.41 -12.29
C GLU A 103 -0.06 37.34 -11.68
N VAL A 104 0.31 38.33 -10.87
CA VAL A 104 1.61 38.40 -10.16
C VAL A 104 1.59 37.75 -8.77
N ASN A 105 0.40 37.42 -8.25
CA ASN A 105 0.20 36.85 -6.91
C ASN A 105 -0.71 35.63 -7.03
N GLN A 106 -0.14 34.56 -7.57
CA GLN A 106 -0.83 33.30 -7.80
C GLN A 106 -0.60 32.35 -6.63
N PRO A 107 -1.61 31.57 -6.22
CA PRO A 107 -1.44 30.49 -5.26
C PRO A 107 -0.51 29.41 -5.83
N ALA A 108 0.19 28.70 -4.95
CA ALA A 108 1.23 27.75 -5.35
C ALA A 108 0.72 26.70 -6.34
N GLU A 109 -0.49 26.16 -6.12
CA GLU A 109 -1.09 25.10 -6.96
C GLU A 109 -1.41 25.51 -8.40
N LEU A 110 -1.30 26.80 -8.75
CA LEU A 110 -1.44 27.26 -10.13
C LEU A 110 -0.10 27.42 -10.86
N MET A 111 1.01 27.42 -10.13
CA MET A 111 2.32 27.59 -10.74
C MET A 111 2.81 26.24 -11.35
N PRO A 112 3.37 26.23 -12.58
CA PRO A 112 3.75 24.99 -13.25
C PRO A 112 4.74 24.09 -12.49
N GLN A 113 5.62 24.67 -11.67
CA GLN A 113 6.56 23.89 -10.85
C GLN A 113 5.87 23.06 -9.75
N PHE A 114 4.63 23.41 -9.38
CA PHE A 114 3.78 22.72 -8.41
C PHE A 114 2.71 21.84 -9.09
N SER A 115 3.00 21.31 -10.29
CA SER A 115 2.19 20.24 -10.91
C SER A 115 2.01 19.05 -9.96
N THR A 116 3.01 18.82 -9.12
CA THR A 116 2.95 17.97 -7.93
C THR A 116 3.11 18.82 -6.67
N ILE A 117 2.11 18.77 -5.80
CA ILE A 117 2.03 19.57 -4.57
C ILE A 117 1.45 18.71 -3.43
N GLU A 118 1.90 18.96 -2.20
CA GLU A 118 1.42 18.28 -1.00
C GLU A 118 0.78 19.27 -0.02
N TYR A 119 -0.41 18.95 0.47
CA TYR A 119 -1.19 19.75 1.41
C TYR A 119 -1.19 19.07 2.78
N ILE A 120 -1.02 19.83 3.86
CA ILE A 120 -1.27 19.39 5.23
C ILE A 120 -2.68 19.80 5.63
N VAL A 121 -3.49 18.83 6.03
CA VAL A 121 -4.91 19.01 6.31
C VAL A 121 -5.19 18.83 7.80
N GLN A 122 -5.73 19.87 8.44
CA GLN A 122 -6.10 19.85 9.85
C GLN A 122 -7.53 19.30 10.04
N ARG A 123 -7.73 17.99 9.75
CA ARG A 123 -9.04 17.33 9.91
C ARG A 123 -9.04 16.29 11.03
N GLY A 124 -9.67 16.67 12.14
CA GLY A 124 -9.95 15.79 13.28
C GLY A 124 -8.72 15.50 14.15
N PRO A 125 -8.89 14.69 15.20
CA PRO A 125 -7.78 14.30 16.07
C PRO A 125 -6.75 13.47 15.31
N GLN A 126 -5.48 13.68 15.63
CA GLN A 126 -4.39 12.85 15.14
C GLN A 126 -4.48 11.46 15.78
N THR A 127 -4.31 10.42 14.98
CA THR A 127 -4.25 9.03 15.46
C THR A 127 -2.79 8.61 15.59
N PRO A 128 -2.41 7.86 16.64
CA PRO A 128 -1.05 7.41 16.82
C PRO A 128 -0.68 6.36 15.75
N LEU A 129 0.61 6.21 15.49
CA LEU A 129 1.14 5.06 14.75
C LEU A 129 1.09 3.81 15.64
N ILE A 130 0.84 2.65 15.04
CA ILE A 130 0.74 1.39 15.79
C ILE A 130 1.69 0.36 15.21
N PHE A 131 2.51 -0.25 16.06
CA PHE A 131 3.47 -1.30 15.70
C PHE A 131 3.21 -2.55 16.54
N LEU A 132 2.77 -3.64 15.89
CA LEU A 132 2.46 -4.90 16.54
C LEU A 132 3.50 -5.94 16.15
N TYR A 133 4.36 -6.31 17.09
CA TYR A 133 5.36 -7.37 16.89
C TYR A 133 4.69 -8.74 17.05
N VAL A 134 4.82 -9.60 16.04
CA VAL A 134 4.32 -10.97 16.05
C VAL A 134 5.50 -11.92 15.88
N VAL A 135 5.99 -12.49 16.98
CA VAL A 135 7.31 -13.09 17.08
C VAL A 135 7.22 -14.59 17.27
N ASP A 136 7.89 -15.32 16.39
CA ASP A 136 8.05 -16.76 16.52
C ASP A 136 9.12 -17.13 17.56
N THR A 137 8.81 -18.12 18.40
CA THR A 137 9.69 -18.65 19.44
C THR A 137 10.20 -20.06 19.13
N CYS A 138 9.75 -20.69 18.05
CA CYS A 138 10.26 -21.96 17.52
C CYS A 138 11.56 -21.78 16.72
N LEU A 139 12.50 -21.01 17.26
CA LEU A 139 13.80 -20.69 16.66
C LEU A 139 14.93 -21.40 17.42
N GLU A 140 16.11 -21.45 16.81
CA GLU A 140 17.34 -21.73 17.55
C GLU A 140 17.73 -20.54 18.43
N GLU A 141 18.52 -20.81 19.49
CA GLU A 141 18.81 -19.82 20.52
C GLU A 141 19.59 -18.61 19.98
N GLU A 142 20.57 -18.85 19.09
CA GLU A 142 21.35 -17.78 18.45
C GLU A 142 20.47 -16.87 17.57
N ASP A 143 19.55 -17.46 16.81
CA ASP A 143 18.60 -16.72 15.96
C ASP A 143 17.60 -15.93 16.79
N LEU A 144 17.05 -16.54 17.84
CA LEU A 144 16.15 -15.85 18.75
C LEU A 144 16.86 -14.68 19.45
N GLN A 145 18.10 -14.88 19.90
CA GLN A 145 18.88 -13.83 20.54
C GLN A 145 19.16 -12.66 19.58
N ALA A 146 19.59 -12.94 18.35
CA ALA A 146 19.79 -11.91 17.34
C ALA A 146 18.50 -11.17 16.95
N LEU A 147 17.37 -11.89 16.94
CA LEU A 147 16.06 -11.29 16.71
C LEU A 147 15.68 -10.35 17.86
N LYS A 148 15.85 -10.77 19.12
CA LYS A 148 15.58 -9.94 20.31
C LYS A 148 16.33 -8.62 20.27
N GLU A 149 17.64 -8.66 19.97
CA GLU A 149 18.47 -7.46 19.80
C GLU A 149 17.91 -6.52 18.72
N SER A 150 17.48 -7.09 17.59
CA SER A 150 16.92 -6.33 16.47
C SER A 150 15.58 -5.69 16.86
N LEU A 151 14.72 -6.40 17.60
CA LEU A 151 13.45 -5.87 18.08
C LEU A 151 13.65 -4.73 19.08
N GLN A 152 14.55 -4.89 20.06
CA GLN A 152 14.91 -3.86 21.02
C GLN A 152 15.49 -2.62 20.33
N MET A 153 16.36 -2.81 19.33
CA MET A 153 16.88 -1.72 18.50
C MET A 153 15.74 -0.98 17.80
N SER A 154 14.78 -1.68 17.20
CA SER A 154 13.65 -1.03 16.52
C SER A 154 12.77 -0.23 17.48
N LEU A 155 12.54 -0.74 18.70
CA LEU A 155 11.75 -0.06 19.74
C LEU A 155 12.36 1.31 20.09
N SER A 156 13.69 1.38 20.17
CA SER A 156 14.41 2.65 20.44
C SER A 156 14.26 3.71 19.33
N LEU A 157 13.88 3.30 18.11
CA LEU A 157 13.71 4.20 16.97
C LEU A 157 12.30 4.78 16.87
N LEU A 158 11.31 4.14 17.50
CA LEU A 158 9.90 4.49 17.41
C LEU A 158 9.60 5.85 18.05
N PRO A 159 8.61 6.61 17.54
CA PRO A 159 8.12 7.81 18.19
C PRO A 159 7.58 7.50 19.59
N ALA A 160 7.80 8.41 20.53
CA ALA A 160 7.36 8.28 21.92
C ALA A 160 5.85 7.97 22.05
N ASP A 161 5.02 8.60 21.21
CA ASP A 161 3.55 8.45 21.24
C ASP A 161 3.02 7.31 20.36
N ALA A 162 3.90 6.58 19.66
CA ALA A 162 3.48 5.39 18.92
C ALA A 162 3.01 4.31 19.91
N LEU A 163 1.97 3.58 19.54
CA LEU A 163 1.49 2.44 20.31
C LEU A 163 2.24 1.18 19.86
N VAL A 164 2.71 0.40 20.83
CA VAL A 164 3.35 -0.89 20.57
C VAL A 164 2.61 -2.02 21.25
N GLY A 165 2.61 -3.18 20.60
CA GLY A 165 2.07 -4.43 21.15
C GLY A 165 2.97 -5.60 20.82
N LEU A 166 2.84 -6.68 21.59
CA LEU A 166 3.59 -7.91 21.37
C LEU A 166 2.67 -9.14 21.41
N ILE A 167 2.83 -9.97 20.40
CA ILE A 167 2.31 -11.32 20.32
C ILE A 167 3.50 -12.24 20.12
N THR A 168 3.65 -13.25 20.96
CA THR A 168 4.62 -14.33 20.72
C THR A 168 3.88 -15.61 20.37
N PHE A 169 4.49 -16.46 19.55
CA PHE A 169 3.87 -17.72 19.19
C PHE A 169 4.89 -18.83 18.98
N GLY A 170 4.39 -20.05 19.14
CA GLY A 170 5.05 -21.31 18.82
C GLY A 170 3.94 -22.34 18.58
N ARG A 171 3.85 -23.34 19.47
CA ARG A 171 2.67 -24.23 19.51
C ARG A 171 1.40 -23.50 19.94
N MET A 172 1.54 -22.55 20.86
CA MET A 172 0.45 -21.69 21.34
C MET A 172 0.69 -20.25 20.88
N VAL A 173 -0.35 -19.43 20.91
CA VAL A 173 -0.24 -17.98 20.64
C VAL A 173 -0.46 -17.23 21.94
N GLN A 174 0.44 -16.33 22.30
CA GLN A 174 0.39 -15.52 23.52
C GLN A 174 0.25 -14.05 23.16
N VAL A 175 -0.82 -13.41 23.63
CA VAL A 175 -1.03 -11.96 23.52
C VAL A 175 -0.61 -11.31 24.83
N HIS A 176 0.43 -10.48 24.82
CA HIS A 176 1.01 -9.89 26.03
C HIS A 176 0.24 -8.65 26.46
N GLU A 177 -0.10 -8.56 27.73
CA GLU A 177 -0.70 -7.38 28.35
C GLU A 177 0.40 -6.46 28.87
N LEU A 178 0.55 -5.28 28.26
CA LEU A 178 1.67 -4.38 28.54
C LEU A 178 1.36 -3.34 29.62
N SER A 179 0.10 -3.23 30.04
CA SER A 179 -0.35 -2.30 31.10
C SER A 179 -0.10 -2.80 32.53
N CYS A 180 0.50 -3.98 32.72
CA CYS A 180 0.71 -4.56 34.05
C CYS A 180 2.04 -4.12 34.66
N GLU A 181 2.00 -3.69 35.93
CA GLU A 181 3.20 -3.42 36.73
C GLU A 181 3.47 -4.60 37.69
N GLY A 182 4.74 -5.00 37.83
CA GLY A 182 5.18 -6.04 38.77
C GLY A 182 4.82 -7.49 38.42
N ILE A 183 3.99 -7.72 37.38
CA ILE A 183 3.68 -9.05 36.85
C ILE A 183 3.48 -9.01 35.33
N SER A 184 4.11 -9.92 34.61
CA SER A 184 3.86 -10.10 33.18
C SER A 184 2.67 -11.04 32.98
N LYS A 185 1.61 -10.56 32.32
CA LYS A 185 0.40 -11.34 31.99
C LYS A 185 0.31 -11.53 30.48
N SER A 186 -0.08 -12.73 30.06
CA SER A 186 -0.40 -13.01 28.66
C SER A 186 -1.64 -13.90 28.53
N TYR A 187 -2.37 -13.68 27.44
CA TYR A 187 -3.54 -14.47 27.08
C TYR A 187 -3.12 -15.56 26.10
N VAL A 188 -3.35 -16.82 26.46
CA VAL A 188 -2.89 -17.98 25.69
C VAL A 188 -4.03 -18.57 24.87
N PHE A 189 -3.84 -18.61 23.55
CA PHE A 189 -4.76 -19.21 22.60
C PHE A 189 -4.16 -20.49 22.01
N ARG A 190 -5.02 -21.47 21.74
CA ARG A 190 -4.62 -22.71 21.07
C ARG A 190 -4.31 -22.42 19.59
N GLY A 191 -3.12 -22.78 19.14
CA GLY A 191 -2.71 -22.64 17.74
C GLY A 191 -3.43 -23.54 16.72
N THR A 192 -4.38 -24.37 17.17
CA THR A 192 -5.08 -25.36 16.32
C THR A 192 -6.44 -24.89 15.81
N LYS A 193 -6.97 -23.78 16.31
CA LYS A 193 -8.32 -23.29 15.96
C LYS A 193 -8.23 -21.86 15.46
N ASP A 194 -8.97 -21.56 14.39
CA ASP A 194 -9.17 -20.18 13.98
C ASP A 194 -10.21 -19.51 14.89
N LEU A 195 -10.04 -18.21 15.10
CA LEU A 195 -10.95 -17.40 15.89
C LEU A 195 -11.39 -16.19 15.06
N THR A 196 -12.69 -15.87 15.11
CA THR A 196 -13.20 -14.66 14.48
C THR A 196 -12.75 -13.42 15.25
N ALA A 197 -12.70 -12.26 14.58
CA ALA A 197 -12.34 -10.98 15.22
C ALA A 197 -13.19 -10.72 16.48
N LYS A 198 -14.51 -10.95 16.39
CA LYS A 198 -15.43 -10.79 17.52
C LYS A 198 -15.09 -11.73 18.69
N GLN A 199 -14.80 -13.00 18.42
CA GLN A 199 -14.41 -13.93 19.49
C GLN A 199 -13.10 -13.52 20.16
N ILE A 200 -12.13 -13.05 19.39
CA ILE A 200 -10.86 -12.52 19.92
C ILE A 200 -11.13 -11.30 20.80
N GLN A 201 -11.96 -10.37 20.32
CA GLN A 201 -12.35 -9.17 21.06
C GLN A 201 -13.08 -9.49 22.37
N ASP A 202 -14.02 -10.44 22.34
CA ASP A 202 -14.76 -10.86 23.53
C ASP A 202 -13.82 -11.54 24.54
N MET A 203 -12.94 -12.45 24.10
CA MET A 203 -11.98 -13.14 24.97
C MET A 203 -10.93 -12.20 25.57
N LEU A 204 -10.51 -11.18 24.83
CA LEU A 204 -9.57 -10.16 25.29
C LEU A 204 -10.27 -9.01 26.05
N GLY A 205 -11.60 -9.04 26.18
CA GLY A 205 -12.38 -8.01 26.85
C GLY A 205 -12.24 -6.63 26.20
N LEU A 206 -12.18 -6.58 24.87
CA LEU A 206 -12.07 -5.38 24.04
C LEU A 206 -13.45 -4.86 23.56
N SER A 207 -14.46 -5.72 23.59
CA SER A 207 -15.83 -5.36 23.24
C SER A 207 -16.35 -4.27 24.19
N ARG A 208 -16.79 -3.13 23.64
CA ARG A 208 -17.43 -2.07 24.43
C ARG A 208 -18.67 -2.65 25.12
N PRO A 209 -18.82 -2.54 26.46
CA PRO A 209 -20.10 -2.85 27.08
C PRO A 209 -21.16 -1.93 26.46
N ALA A 210 -22.24 -2.51 25.93
CA ALA A 210 -23.39 -1.75 25.48
C ALA A 210 -23.98 -1.04 26.71
N VAL A 211 -23.70 0.26 26.84
CA VAL A 211 -24.32 1.07 27.90
C VAL A 211 -25.80 1.17 27.55
N PRO A 212 -26.72 0.68 28.42
CA PRO A 212 -28.14 0.92 28.20
C PRO A 212 -28.39 2.43 28.30
N ILE A 213 -29.04 2.98 27.28
CA ILE A 213 -29.46 4.38 27.25
C ILE A 213 -30.49 4.59 28.37
N GLN A 214 -30.05 4.98 29.56
CA GLN A 214 -30.94 5.56 30.57
C GLN A 214 -31.09 7.06 30.27
N GLN A 215 -32.31 7.44 29.87
CA GLN A 215 -32.73 8.82 29.68
C GLN A 215 -32.60 9.59 31.01
N GLY A 216 -31.88 10.71 31.01
CA GLY A 216 -32.18 11.79 31.97
C GLY A 216 -31.05 12.45 32.78
N ARG A 217 -29.82 12.63 32.27
CA ARG A 217 -28.87 13.59 32.90
C ARG A 217 -28.15 14.48 31.88
N PRO A 218 -27.87 15.77 32.20
CA PRO A 218 -27.22 16.71 31.27
C PRO A 218 -25.77 16.33 30.99
N LEU A 219 -25.38 16.46 29.72
CA LEU A 219 -24.07 16.09 29.19
C LEU A 219 -22.94 16.95 29.80
N GLN A 220 -22.07 16.33 30.58
CA GLN A 220 -20.67 16.74 30.63
C GLN A 220 -20.03 16.43 29.27
N THR A 221 -19.20 17.34 28.78
CA THR A 221 -18.34 17.15 27.61
C THR A 221 -17.73 15.76 27.61
N PRO A 222 -17.84 14.96 26.53
CA PRO A 222 -17.17 13.68 26.50
C PRO A 222 -15.66 13.96 26.40
N GLU A 223 -14.96 13.85 27.52
CA GLU A 223 -13.55 13.47 27.49
C GLU A 223 -13.46 12.26 26.56
N GLN A 224 -12.68 12.39 25.49
CA GLN A 224 -12.44 11.28 24.58
C GLN A 224 -11.94 10.11 25.42
N PRO A 225 -12.62 8.95 25.44
CA PRO A 225 -12.09 7.81 26.16
C PRO A 225 -10.76 7.48 25.49
N VAL A 226 -9.66 7.64 26.24
CA VAL A 226 -8.34 7.22 25.80
C VAL A 226 -8.46 5.72 25.54
N ILE A 227 -8.59 5.32 24.27
CA ILE A 227 -8.58 3.91 23.86
C ILE A 227 -7.11 3.46 23.97
N SER A 228 -6.52 3.53 25.15
CA SER A 228 -5.29 2.81 25.44
C SER A 228 -5.73 1.38 25.72
N SER A 229 -5.63 0.54 24.68
CA SER A 229 -5.85 -0.89 24.80
C SER A 229 -4.80 -1.46 25.76
N ARG A 230 -5.20 -2.31 26.70
CA ARG A 230 -4.28 -3.00 27.63
C ARG A 230 -3.11 -3.71 26.91
N PHE A 231 -3.30 -4.05 25.64
CA PHE A 231 -2.35 -4.73 24.77
C PHE A 231 -1.53 -3.79 23.87
N LEU A 232 -1.91 -2.51 23.77
CA LEU A 232 -1.27 -1.51 22.91
C LEU A 232 -0.99 -0.24 23.74
N GLN A 233 0.26 -0.08 24.15
CA GLN A 233 0.69 1.00 25.05
C GLN A 233 1.66 1.96 24.34
N PRO A 234 1.64 3.26 24.68
CA PRO A 234 2.61 4.22 24.15
C PRO A 234 4.04 3.83 24.50
N VAL A 235 4.97 3.95 23.54
CA VAL A 235 6.39 3.57 23.72
C VAL A 235 6.98 4.21 24.97
N HIS A 236 6.83 5.52 25.16
CA HIS A 236 7.43 6.23 26.29
C HIS A 236 6.95 5.78 27.68
N LYS A 237 5.85 5.02 27.77
CA LYS A 237 5.33 4.50 29.05
C LYS A 237 5.86 3.11 29.39
N ILE A 238 6.27 2.34 28.39
CA ILE A 238 6.54 0.90 28.52
C ILE A 238 7.84 0.47 27.84
N ASP A 239 8.69 1.41 27.41
CA ASP A 239 9.93 1.15 26.68
C ASP A 239 10.87 0.23 27.48
N MET A 240 11.09 0.50 28.76
CA MET A 240 11.90 -0.33 29.64
C MET A 240 11.28 -1.73 29.81
N ASN A 241 10.01 -1.79 30.22
CA ASN A 241 9.31 -3.06 30.45
C ASN A 241 9.28 -3.94 29.19
N LEU A 242 9.06 -3.35 28.01
CA LEU A 242 9.02 -4.09 26.76
C LEU A 242 10.44 -4.49 26.31
N THR A 243 11.45 -3.67 26.56
CA THR A 243 12.86 -4.04 26.30
C THR A 243 13.27 -5.25 27.15
N ASP A 244 12.93 -5.24 28.44
CA ASP A 244 13.21 -6.35 29.35
C ASP A 244 12.45 -7.60 28.93
N LEU A 245 11.14 -7.47 28.65
CA LEU A 245 10.30 -8.58 28.20
C LEU A 245 10.83 -9.19 26.88
N LEU A 246 11.25 -8.35 25.92
CA LEU A 246 11.92 -8.81 24.70
C LEU A 246 13.24 -9.52 25.03
N GLY A 247 14.00 -9.03 25.99
CA GLY A 247 15.26 -9.62 26.47
C GLY A 247 15.07 -10.95 27.21
N GLU A 248 13.90 -11.18 27.81
CA GLU A 248 13.54 -12.39 28.54
C GLU A 248 12.87 -13.46 27.65
N LEU A 249 12.58 -13.16 26.37
CA LEU A 249 12.01 -14.14 25.45
C LEU A 249 12.89 -15.39 25.35
N GLN A 250 12.23 -16.54 25.50
CA GLN A 250 12.82 -17.88 25.40
C GLN A 250 12.20 -18.65 24.24
N ARG A 251 12.83 -19.79 23.90
CA ARG A 251 12.32 -20.72 22.90
C ARG A 251 10.94 -21.26 23.31
N ASP A 252 10.15 -21.69 22.33
CA ASP A 252 8.90 -22.41 22.58
C ASP A 252 9.20 -23.59 23.53
N PRO A 253 8.52 -23.70 24.68
CA PRO A 253 8.91 -24.65 25.73
C PRO A 253 8.59 -26.12 25.38
N TRP A 254 7.93 -26.36 24.24
CA TRP A 254 7.51 -27.69 23.84
C TRP A 254 8.65 -28.44 23.15
N PRO A 255 9.02 -29.64 23.63
CA PRO A 255 10.11 -30.40 23.04
C PRO A 255 9.74 -30.88 21.63
N VAL A 256 10.71 -30.84 20.72
CA VAL A 256 10.59 -31.35 19.36
C VAL A 256 11.15 -32.77 19.33
N THR A 257 10.32 -33.75 19.02
CA THR A 257 10.76 -35.15 18.94
C THR A 257 11.62 -35.40 17.70
N GLN A 258 12.45 -36.44 17.75
CA GLN A 258 13.34 -36.80 16.66
C GLN A 258 12.56 -37.01 15.34
N GLY A 259 13.06 -36.44 14.24
CA GLY A 259 12.42 -36.55 12.93
C GLY A 259 11.18 -35.66 12.76
N LYS A 260 10.91 -34.74 13.70
CA LYS A 260 9.81 -33.78 13.63
C LYS A 260 10.30 -32.33 13.53
N ARG A 261 9.47 -31.47 12.95
CA ARG A 261 9.56 -30.01 12.99
C ARG A 261 8.85 -29.48 14.24
N PRO A 262 9.22 -28.29 14.74
CA PRO A 262 8.45 -27.60 15.76
C PRO A 262 7.00 -27.38 15.30
N LEU A 263 6.06 -27.36 16.23
CA LEU A 263 4.66 -27.01 15.95
C LEU A 263 4.54 -25.48 15.93
N ARG A 264 4.27 -24.93 14.74
CA ARG A 264 4.30 -23.50 14.48
C ARG A 264 2.96 -23.03 13.96
N SER A 265 2.29 -22.19 14.74
CA SER A 265 0.91 -21.76 14.50
C SER A 265 0.80 -20.35 13.94
N THR A 266 1.62 -20.03 12.93
CA THR A 266 1.75 -18.69 12.31
C THR A 266 0.41 -18.14 11.82
N GLY A 267 -0.40 -18.96 11.16
CA GLY A 267 -1.68 -18.52 10.60
C GLY A 267 -2.69 -18.10 11.67
N VAL A 268 -2.65 -18.73 12.85
CA VAL A 268 -3.48 -18.34 14.01
C VAL A 268 -2.92 -17.10 14.69
N ALA A 269 -1.60 -17.01 14.84
CA ALA A 269 -0.95 -15.82 15.40
C ALA A 269 -1.29 -14.57 14.60
N LEU A 270 -1.22 -14.66 13.27
CA LEU A 270 -1.59 -13.57 12.38
C LEU A 270 -3.11 -13.27 12.43
N SER A 271 -3.97 -14.29 12.50
CA SER A 271 -5.43 -14.10 12.65
C SER A 271 -5.78 -13.33 13.93
N ILE A 272 -5.11 -13.66 15.04
CA ILE A 272 -5.25 -12.96 16.32
C ILE A 272 -4.74 -11.52 16.24
N ALA A 273 -3.55 -11.30 15.65
CA ALA A 273 -3.00 -9.96 15.45
C ALA A 273 -3.94 -9.05 14.65
N VAL A 274 -4.48 -9.57 13.53
CA VAL A 274 -5.46 -8.86 12.71
C VAL A 274 -6.74 -8.59 13.51
N GLY A 275 -7.28 -9.58 14.22
CA GLY A 275 -8.50 -9.42 15.03
C GLY A 275 -8.36 -8.43 16.19
N LEU A 276 -7.18 -8.36 16.81
CA LEU A 276 -6.84 -7.40 17.86
C LEU A 276 -6.90 -5.96 17.34
N LEU A 277 -6.23 -5.68 16.21
CA LEU A 277 -6.21 -4.34 15.62
C LEU A 277 -7.56 -3.96 15.01
N GLU A 278 -8.26 -4.90 14.39
CA GLU A 278 -9.63 -4.72 13.87
C GLU A 278 -10.60 -4.28 14.97
N GLY A 279 -10.45 -4.79 16.19
CA GLY A 279 -11.31 -4.45 17.32
C GLY A 279 -10.95 -3.18 18.07
N THR A 280 -9.72 -2.67 17.90
CA THR A 280 -9.20 -1.55 18.70
C THR A 280 -9.01 -0.29 17.88
N PHE A 281 -8.33 -0.38 16.74
CA PHE A 281 -7.94 0.77 15.91
C PHE A 281 -8.22 0.54 14.41
N PRO A 282 -9.48 0.31 14.00
CA PRO A 282 -9.82 0.21 12.58
C PRO A 282 -9.56 1.55 11.86
N ASN A 283 -9.18 1.48 10.58
CA ASN A 283 -8.92 2.63 9.70
C ASN A 283 -7.84 3.61 10.21
N THR A 284 -6.86 3.09 10.95
CA THR A 284 -5.70 3.84 11.48
C THR A 284 -4.42 3.18 11.00
N GLY A 285 -3.36 3.96 10.78
CA GLY A 285 -2.06 3.43 10.37
C GLY A 285 -1.47 2.48 11.40
N ALA A 286 -1.46 1.19 11.06
CA ALA A 286 -0.91 0.13 11.90
C ALA A 286 -0.08 -0.86 11.07
N ARG A 287 1.00 -1.35 11.67
CA ARG A 287 1.95 -2.28 11.07
C ARG A 287 2.09 -3.52 11.92
N ILE A 288 1.60 -4.64 11.41
CA ILE A 288 1.79 -5.98 11.98
C ILE A 288 3.10 -6.52 11.42
N MET A 289 4.10 -6.75 12.26
CA MET A 289 5.42 -7.23 11.87
C MET A 289 5.57 -8.68 12.28
N LEU A 290 5.41 -9.60 11.32
CA LEU A 290 5.57 -11.03 11.55
C LEU A 290 7.04 -11.44 11.38
N PHE A 291 7.62 -12.03 12.42
CA PHE A 291 8.95 -12.62 12.39
C PHE A 291 8.80 -14.14 12.50
N THR A 292 9.21 -14.88 11.47
CA THR A 292 9.13 -16.34 11.43
C THR A 292 10.45 -16.94 10.96
N GLY A 293 10.90 -18.03 11.57
CA GLY A 293 12.06 -18.81 11.13
C GLY A 293 11.74 -20.24 10.75
N GLY A 294 10.69 -20.43 9.95
CA GLY A 294 10.26 -21.74 9.48
C GLY A 294 8.80 -21.76 9.00
N PRO A 295 8.37 -22.86 8.37
CA PRO A 295 7.03 -22.98 7.81
C PRO A 295 5.97 -23.18 8.91
N PRO A 296 4.73 -22.70 8.70
CA PRO A 296 3.60 -23.05 9.56
C PRO A 296 3.30 -24.57 9.50
N THR A 297 3.32 -25.24 10.65
CA THR A 297 3.15 -26.72 10.77
C THR A 297 1.93 -27.14 11.57
N GLN A 298 1.13 -26.16 12.04
CA GLN A 298 -0.07 -26.43 12.82
C GLN A 298 -1.16 -25.39 12.53
N GLY A 299 -2.41 -25.85 12.53
CA GLY A 299 -3.59 -25.00 12.48
C GLY A 299 -3.95 -24.46 11.09
N PRO A 300 -4.93 -23.55 11.03
CA PRO A 300 -5.23 -22.77 9.82
C PRO A 300 -3.97 -22.07 9.27
N GLY A 301 -3.78 -22.12 7.95
CA GLY A 301 -2.57 -21.57 7.31
C GLY A 301 -1.35 -22.50 7.36
N MET A 302 -1.50 -23.77 7.78
CA MET A 302 -0.43 -24.78 7.75
C MET A 302 0.05 -25.04 6.32
N VAL A 303 1.38 -25.05 6.13
CA VAL A 303 2.06 -25.19 4.83
C VAL A 303 2.68 -26.57 4.63
N VAL A 304 3.10 -27.21 5.73
CA VAL A 304 3.71 -28.54 5.72
C VAL A 304 3.36 -29.26 7.02
N GLY A 305 3.38 -30.60 7.01
CA GLY A 305 3.25 -31.38 8.25
C GLY A 305 4.50 -31.31 9.14
N ASP A 306 4.37 -31.84 10.35
CA ASP A 306 5.45 -31.87 11.33
C ASP A 306 6.52 -32.93 11.01
N GLU A 307 6.27 -33.91 10.13
CA GLU A 307 7.25 -34.96 9.81
C GLU A 307 8.36 -34.51 8.85
N LEU A 308 9.62 -34.53 9.29
CA LEU A 308 10.78 -34.11 8.47
C LEU A 308 10.96 -34.96 7.21
N LYS A 309 10.54 -36.23 7.24
CA LYS A 309 10.59 -37.13 6.08
C LYS A 309 9.76 -36.62 4.89
N THR A 310 8.75 -35.79 5.17
CA THR A 310 7.96 -35.12 4.14
C THR A 310 8.58 -33.76 3.85
N PRO A 311 9.07 -33.51 2.62
CA PRO A 311 9.65 -32.23 2.26
C PRO A 311 8.56 -31.14 2.19
N ILE A 312 8.99 -29.89 2.24
CA ILE A 312 8.13 -28.75 1.92
C ILE A 312 7.90 -28.77 0.40
N ARG A 313 6.68 -28.42 -0.04
CA ARG A 313 6.32 -28.43 -1.47
C ARG A 313 7.33 -27.67 -2.35
N SER A 314 7.62 -28.22 -3.51
CA SER A 314 8.39 -27.61 -4.60
C SER A 314 7.49 -27.13 -5.74
N TRP A 315 8.03 -26.39 -6.71
CA TRP A 315 7.30 -26.04 -7.95
C TRP A 315 6.82 -27.27 -8.72
N HIS A 316 7.64 -28.32 -8.78
CA HIS A 316 7.26 -29.60 -9.41
C HIS A 316 6.10 -30.30 -8.69
N ASP A 317 6.07 -30.23 -7.35
CA ASP A 317 4.93 -30.76 -6.58
C ASP A 317 3.65 -29.96 -6.86
N ILE A 318 3.75 -28.64 -7.04
CA ILE A 318 2.61 -27.77 -7.35
C ILE A 318 2.07 -28.09 -8.74
N GLU A 319 2.94 -28.20 -9.74
CA GLU A 319 2.55 -28.56 -11.13
C GLU A 319 1.88 -29.93 -11.21
N LYS A 320 2.32 -30.89 -10.38
CA LYS A 320 1.72 -32.22 -10.30
C LYS A 320 0.52 -32.33 -9.35
N ASP A 321 0.02 -31.21 -8.83
CA ASP A 321 -1.05 -31.11 -7.82
C ASP A 321 -0.79 -31.98 -6.56
N ASN A 322 0.47 -32.15 -6.21
CA ASN A 322 0.95 -32.88 -5.02
C ASN A 322 1.21 -31.96 -3.81
N ALA A 323 0.82 -30.69 -3.88
CA ALA A 323 0.95 -29.70 -2.80
C ALA A 323 -0.29 -29.67 -1.88
N ARG A 324 -0.44 -30.69 -1.04
CA ARG A 324 -1.67 -30.96 -0.23
C ARG A 324 -2.20 -29.78 0.59
N PHE A 325 -1.32 -28.93 1.11
CA PHE A 325 -1.70 -27.85 2.04
C PHE A 325 -1.94 -26.49 1.37
N MET A 326 -1.33 -26.28 0.21
CA MET A 326 -1.18 -24.97 -0.43
C MET A 326 -2.53 -24.25 -0.60
N LYS A 327 -3.49 -24.85 -1.31
CA LYS A 327 -4.80 -24.22 -1.62
C LYS A 327 -5.55 -23.75 -0.36
N LYS A 328 -5.53 -24.54 0.71
CA LYS A 328 -6.19 -24.19 1.99
C LYS A 328 -5.44 -23.08 2.72
N ALA A 329 -4.12 -23.13 2.73
CA ALA A 329 -3.29 -22.12 3.38
C ALA A 329 -3.33 -20.78 2.65
N THR A 330 -3.21 -20.75 1.32
CA THR A 330 -3.35 -19.53 0.51
C THR A 330 -4.69 -18.84 0.80
N LYS A 331 -5.81 -19.58 0.78
CA LYS A 331 -7.13 -19.02 1.09
C LYS A 331 -7.23 -18.41 2.49
N HIS A 332 -6.57 -19.04 3.48
CA HIS A 332 -6.52 -18.53 4.85
C HIS A 332 -5.84 -17.16 4.88
N TYR A 333 -4.64 -17.05 4.31
CA TYR A 333 -3.89 -15.80 4.32
C TYR A 333 -4.51 -14.73 3.41
N GLU A 334 -5.15 -15.09 2.29
CA GLU A 334 -5.93 -14.15 1.48
C GLU A 334 -7.10 -13.54 2.28
N THR A 335 -7.76 -14.34 3.11
CA THR A 335 -8.84 -13.85 3.99
C THR A 335 -8.28 -12.85 5.01
N LEU A 336 -7.12 -13.14 5.60
CA LEU A 336 -6.45 -12.24 6.54
C LEU A 336 -5.97 -10.96 5.85
N ALA A 337 -5.36 -11.07 4.67
CA ALA A 337 -4.88 -9.94 3.89
C ALA A 337 -6.01 -8.97 3.53
N ASN A 338 -7.15 -9.48 3.06
CA ASN A 338 -8.33 -8.67 2.74
C ASN A 338 -8.91 -7.97 3.98
N ARG A 339 -9.04 -8.69 5.12
CA ARG A 339 -9.50 -8.10 6.39
C ARG A 339 -8.57 -6.98 6.87
N THR A 340 -7.26 -7.22 6.79
CA THR A 340 -6.22 -6.26 7.17
C THR A 340 -6.28 -5.02 6.29
N ALA A 341 -6.35 -5.20 4.97
CA ALA A 341 -6.41 -4.11 4.01
C ALA A 341 -7.71 -3.30 4.14
N ALA A 342 -8.85 -3.97 4.36
CA ALA A 342 -10.13 -3.30 4.62
C ALA A 342 -10.04 -2.34 5.81
N ASN A 343 -9.35 -2.73 6.88
CA ASN A 343 -9.12 -1.92 8.07
C ASN A 343 -7.95 -0.92 7.94
N GLY A 344 -7.26 -0.86 6.80
CA GLY A 344 -6.16 0.09 6.57
C GLY A 344 -4.87 -0.23 7.34
N HIS A 345 -4.69 -1.48 7.75
CA HIS A 345 -3.47 -1.98 8.40
C HIS A 345 -2.54 -2.61 7.37
N CYS A 346 -1.26 -2.81 7.72
CA CYS A 346 -0.30 -3.54 6.90
C CYS A 346 0.33 -4.73 7.63
N ILE A 347 0.74 -5.74 6.87
CA ILE A 347 1.46 -6.91 7.36
C ILE A 347 2.82 -7.00 6.69
N ASP A 348 3.88 -6.85 7.49
CA ASP A 348 5.23 -7.18 7.10
C ASP A 348 5.54 -8.64 7.44
N ILE A 349 6.33 -9.31 6.61
CA ILE A 349 6.80 -10.69 6.82
C ILE A 349 8.32 -10.70 6.76
N TYR A 350 8.95 -10.94 7.91
CA TYR A 350 10.38 -11.16 8.07
C TYR A 350 10.62 -12.65 8.28
N ALA A 351 11.05 -13.34 7.22
CA ALA A 351 11.19 -14.79 7.20
C ALA A 351 12.67 -15.20 7.09
N CYS A 352 13.24 -15.72 8.18
CA CYS A 352 14.64 -16.13 8.21
C CYS A 352 14.79 -17.60 8.61
N ALA A 353 15.06 -18.48 7.65
CA ALA A 353 15.25 -19.90 7.86
C ALA A 353 16.06 -20.54 6.72
N LEU A 354 16.72 -21.66 7.01
CA LEU A 354 17.48 -22.43 6.00
C LEU A 354 16.60 -23.16 4.98
N ASP A 355 15.33 -23.40 5.29
CA ASP A 355 14.35 -24.02 4.42
C ASP A 355 13.16 -23.06 4.19
N GLN A 356 12.26 -23.40 3.28
CA GLN A 356 11.13 -22.56 2.91
C GLN A 356 10.21 -22.25 4.11
N THR A 357 9.75 -21.00 4.21
CA THR A 357 8.92 -20.52 5.34
C THR A 357 7.43 -20.38 5.00
N GLY A 358 7.02 -20.70 3.78
CA GLY A 358 5.62 -20.56 3.35
C GLY A 358 5.24 -19.19 2.79
N LEU A 359 6.22 -18.42 2.30
CA LEU A 359 5.96 -17.10 1.69
C LEU A 359 4.97 -17.17 0.51
N LEU A 360 4.96 -18.27 -0.24
CA LEU A 360 4.05 -18.45 -1.37
C LEU A 360 2.57 -18.36 -0.96
N GLU A 361 2.22 -18.97 0.17
CA GLU A 361 0.86 -18.93 0.74
C GLU A 361 0.57 -17.59 1.41
N MET A 362 1.59 -16.95 2.01
CA MET A 362 1.43 -15.72 2.78
C MET A 362 1.60 -14.42 1.96
N LYS A 363 2.05 -14.50 0.70
CA LYS A 363 2.48 -13.33 -0.08
C LYS A 363 1.41 -12.25 -0.20
N CYS A 364 0.14 -12.63 -0.24
CA CYS A 364 -0.99 -11.70 -0.33
C CYS A 364 -1.05 -10.73 0.85
N CYS A 365 -0.59 -11.12 2.05
CA CYS A 365 -0.59 -10.27 3.24
C CYS A 365 0.26 -9.01 3.04
N ALA A 366 1.50 -9.18 2.56
CA ALA A 366 2.38 -8.07 2.23
C ALA A 366 1.93 -7.37 0.93
N ASN A 367 1.66 -8.15 -0.14
CA ASN A 367 1.35 -7.63 -1.46
C ASN A 367 0.10 -6.73 -1.49
N LEU A 368 -0.99 -7.12 -0.82
CA LEU A 368 -2.24 -6.33 -0.84
C LEU A 368 -2.18 -5.12 0.09
N THR A 369 -1.39 -5.18 1.15
CA THR A 369 -1.36 -4.13 2.18
C THR A 369 -0.21 -3.13 2.01
N GLY A 370 0.77 -3.42 1.15
CA GLY A 370 1.99 -2.62 1.04
C GLY A 370 2.95 -2.82 2.21
N GLY A 371 2.88 -3.99 2.84
CA GLY A 371 3.87 -4.42 3.83
C GLY A 371 5.13 -4.96 3.17
N HIS A 372 6.20 -5.02 3.95
CA HIS A 372 7.48 -5.55 3.49
C HIS A 372 7.50 -7.08 3.50
N MET A 373 8.23 -7.68 2.56
CA MET A 373 8.56 -9.10 2.58
C MET A 373 10.07 -9.25 2.52
N VAL A 374 10.67 -9.74 3.62
CA VAL A 374 12.10 -9.94 3.76
C VAL A 374 12.37 -11.42 3.95
N MET A 375 13.29 -11.96 3.15
CA MET A 375 13.73 -13.34 3.26
C MET A 375 15.24 -13.40 3.54
N GLY A 376 15.66 -14.37 4.35
CA GLY A 376 17.06 -14.65 4.61
C GLY A 376 17.24 -16.03 5.22
N ASP A 377 18.48 -16.41 5.49
CA ASP A 377 18.80 -17.73 6.03
C ASP A 377 18.69 -17.80 7.57
N SER A 378 18.97 -16.68 8.23
CA SER A 378 19.06 -16.56 9.68
C SER A 378 18.87 -15.10 10.12
N PHE A 379 18.27 -14.90 11.30
CA PHE A 379 18.13 -13.58 11.92
C PHE A 379 19.49 -13.07 12.43
N ASN A 380 20.43 -13.97 12.70
CA ASN A 380 21.80 -13.66 13.10
C ASN A 380 22.71 -13.32 11.91
N THR A 381 22.21 -12.55 10.94
CA THR A 381 22.97 -12.11 9.78
C THR A 381 23.01 -10.58 9.69
N SER A 382 24.13 -10.04 9.20
CA SER A 382 24.22 -8.60 8.90
C SER A 382 23.17 -8.17 7.87
N LEU A 383 22.85 -9.06 6.93
CA LEU A 383 21.80 -8.85 5.92
C LEU A 383 20.44 -8.56 6.58
N PHE A 384 19.99 -9.42 7.49
CA PHE A 384 18.72 -9.19 8.20
C PHE A 384 18.79 -7.94 9.07
N LYS A 385 19.80 -7.82 9.95
CA LYS A 385 19.91 -6.71 10.92
C LYS A 385 19.88 -5.35 10.22
N GLN A 386 20.65 -5.18 9.14
CA GLN A 386 20.67 -3.93 8.36
C GLN A 386 19.36 -3.71 7.59
N THR A 387 18.78 -4.76 7.01
CA THR A 387 17.52 -4.64 6.26
C THR A 387 16.38 -4.21 7.18
N PHE A 388 16.28 -4.81 8.37
CA PHE A 388 15.26 -4.47 9.35
C PHE A 388 15.44 -3.04 9.88
N GLN A 389 16.68 -2.60 10.15
CA GLN A 389 16.94 -1.22 10.54
C GLN A 389 16.49 -0.21 9.49
N ARG A 390 16.68 -0.50 8.19
CA ARG A 390 16.29 0.39 7.08
C ARG A 390 14.79 0.66 7.01
N VAL A 391 13.97 -0.24 7.54
CA VAL A 391 12.50 -0.06 7.64
C VAL A 391 12.16 1.21 8.43
N PHE A 392 12.98 1.55 9.42
CA PHE A 392 12.80 2.70 10.31
C PHE A 392 13.67 3.90 9.90
N ASN A 393 14.15 3.94 8.65
CA ASN A 393 14.90 5.07 8.15
C ASN A 393 14.09 6.36 8.26
N LYS A 394 14.75 7.40 8.77
CA LYS A 394 14.18 8.74 8.90
C LYS A 394 14.55 9.60 7.69
N GLY A 395 13.64 10.47 7.27
CA GLY A 395 13.88 11.49 6.26
C GLY A 395 14.66 12.67 6.84
N TYR A 396 14.81 13.73 6.03
CA TYR A 396 15.56 14.93 6.40
C TYR A 396 15.05 15.60 7.69
N ASN A 397 13.73 15.51 7.95
CA ASN A 397 13.09 16.12 9.12
C ASN A 397 13.11 15.22 10.37
N GLY A 398 13.80 14.07 10.36
CA GLY A 398 13.84 13.13 11.48
C GLY A 398 12.57 12.28 11.65
N GLU A 399 11.60 12.40 10.73
CA GLU A 399 10.37 11.61 10.67
C GLU A 399 10.60 10.33 9.84
N PHE A 400 9.88 9.24 10.10
CA PHE A 400 10.04 8.02 9.32
C PHE A 400 9.64 8.19 7.85
N ARG A 401 10.34 7.51 6.93
CA ARG A 401 10.03 7.44 5.50
C ARG A 401 8.92 6.42 5.20
N MET A 402 7.83 6.49 5.96
CA MET A 402 6.66 5.65 5.80
C MET A 402 5.39 6.47 5.96
N ALA A 403 4.34 6.00 5.30
CA ALA A 403 3.01 6.56 5.33
C ALA A 403 2.00 5.43 5.43
N PHE A 404 0.80 5.75 5.90
CA PHE A 404 -0.23 4.76 6.19
C PHE A 404 -1.60 5.16 5.67
N GLY A 405 -2.44 4.14 5.46
CA GLY A 405 -3.87 4.28 5.16
C GLY A 405 -4.17 5.15 3.94
N ALA A 406 -3.31 5.11 2.93
CA ALA A 406 -3.45 5.98 1.78
C ALA A 406 -4.64 5.60 0.89
N SER A 407 -5.32 6.62 0.39
CA SER A 407 -6.35 6.51 -0.64
C SER A 407 -5.90 7.28 -1.87
N LEU A 408 -5.66 6.56 -2.96
CA LEU A 408 -5.35 7.11 -4.27
C LEU A 408 -6.63 7.24 -5.11
N ASP A 409 -7.00 8.46 -5.47
CA ASP A 409 -8.09 8.78 -6.42
C ASP A 409 -7.50 9.28 -7.73
N VAL A 410 -7.92 8.69 -8.85
CA VAL A 410 -7.39 9.02 -10.18
C VAL A 410 -8.50 9.60 -11.04
N LYS A 411 -8.28 10.81 -11.53
CA LYS A 411 -9.21 11.54 -12.40
C LYS A 411 -8.59 11.72 -13.77
N THR A 412 -9.37 11.52 -14.81
CA THR A 412 -8.91 11.57 -16.20
C THR A 412 -9.78 12.52 -17.02
N SER A 413 -9.23 13.07 -18.12
CA SER A 413 -10.04 13.67 -19.18
C SER A 413 -11.09 12.68 -19.71
N ARG A 414 -12.23 13.16 -20.21
CA ARG A 414 -13.34 12.31 -20.67
C ARG A 414 -12.98 11.34 -21.80
N GLU A 415 -11.94 11.67 -22.57
CA GLU A 415 -11.40 10.85 -23.66
C GLU A 415 -10.58 9.65 -23.17
N LEU A 416 -10.27 9.60 -21.87
CA LEU A 416 -9.42 8.59 -21.24
C LEU A 416 -10.14 7.93 -20.06
N LYS A 417 -10.12 6.60 -20.02
CA LYS A 417 -10.60 5.80 -18.90
C LYS A 417 -9.48 5.01 -18.27
N ILE A 418 -9.71 4.51 -17.06
CA ILE A 418 -8.78 3.73 -16.27
C ILE A 418 -9.17 2.26 -16.38
N ALA A 419 -8.29 1.44 -16.92
CA ALA A 419 -8.46 0.00 -17.03
C ALA A 419 -8.18 -0.69 -15.68
N GLY A 420 -7.20 -0.19 -14.93
CA GLY A 420 -6.91 -0.65 -13.57
C GLY A 420 -5.47 -0.40 -13.16
N ALA A 421 -5.08 -0.99 -12.03
CA ALA A 421 -3.74 -0.84 -11.47
C ALA A 421 -3.07 -2.17 -11.12
N ILE A 422 -1.73 -2.20 -11.16
CA ILE A 422 -0.90 -3.33 -10.68
C ILE A 422 0.17 -2.79 -9.73
N GLY A 423 0.15 -3.28 -8.50
CA GLY A 423 1.09 -2.94 -7.43
C GLY A 423 0.42 -3.11 -6.06
N PRO A 424 1.06 -2.64 -4.96
CA PRO A 424 0.59 -2.90 -3.61
C PRO A 424 -0.63 -2.06 -3.24
N CYS A 425 -1.81 -2.50 -3.65
CA CYS A 425 -3.06 -1.78 -3.39
C CYS A 425 -4.27 -2.73 -3.42
N ILE A 426 -5.39 -2.25 -2.91
CA ILE A 426 -6.70 -2.89 -3.06
C ILE A 426 -7.71 -1.91 -3.67
N SER A 427 -8.68 -2.45 -4.40
CA SER A 427 -9.77 -1.65 -4.97
C SER A 427 -10.69 -1.11 -3.88
N LEU A 428 -11.04 0.17 -3.95
CA LEU A 428 -12.14 0.76 -3.17
C LEU A 428 -13.49 0.63 -3.88
N ASN A 429 -13.54 -0.03 -5.04
CA ASN A 429 -14.74 -0.24 -5.86
C ASN A 429 -15.49 1.07 -6.17
N ALA A 430 -14.75 2.16 -6.32
CA ALA A 430 -15.30 3.47 -6.63
C ALA A 430 -15.61 3.57 -8.12
N LYS A 431 -16.90 3.42 -8.45
CA LYS A 431 -17.41 3.56 -9.82
C LYS A 431 -17.45 5.03 -10.23
N GLY A 432 -17.30 5.28 -11.52
CA GLY A 432 -17.34 6.64 -12.05
C GLY A 432 -17.15 6.67 -13.57
N PRO A 433 -17.29 7.84 -14.19
CA PRO A 433 -17.17 8.00 -15.65
C PRO A 433 -15.77 7.68 -16.17
N CYS A 434 -14.75 7.77 -15.31
CA CYS A 434 -13.36 7.49 -15.62
C CYS A 434 -13.03 5.99 -15.57
N VAL A 435 -13.94 5.10 -15.14
CA VAL A 435 -13.66 3.66 -15.02
C VAL A 435 -13.95 2.95 -16.34
N SER A 436 -12.97 2.20 -16.86
CA SER A 436 -13.17 1.38 -18.07
C SER A 436 -13.96 0.12 -17.78
N GLU A 437 -14.65 -0.39 -18.80
CA GLU A 437 -15.26 -1.72 -18.81
C GLU A 437 -14.20 -2.81 -19.09
N ASN A 438 -13.08 -2.44 -19.74
CA ASN A 438 -11.96 -3.35 -19.98
C ASN A 438 -11.00 -3.31 -18.79
N GLU A 439 -11.16 -4.26 -17.86
CA GLU A 439 -10.36 -4.30 -16.64
C GLU A 439 -8.95 -4.90 -16.88
N LEU A 440 -7.91 -4.24 -16.34
CA LEU A 440 -6.54 -4.73 -16.32
C LEU A 440 -5.98 -4.66 -14.89
N GLY A 441 -5.52 -5.80 -14.37
CA GLY A 441 -5.04 -5.88 -12.98
C GLY A 441 -6.20 -5.70 -11.99
N ILE A 442 -5.97 -4.85 -10.99
CA ILE A 442 -6.97 -4.45 -10.00
C ILE A 442 -7.81 -3.32 -10.61
N GLY A 443 -8.80 -3.71 -11.43
CA GLY A 443 -9.66 -2.83 -12.21
C GLY A 443 -11.01 -2.48 -11.55
N GLY A 444 -11.93 -2.01 -12.37
CA GLY A 444 -13.32 -1.73 -11.96
C GLY A 444 -13.48 -0.58 -10.96
N THR A 445 -12.45 0.26 -10.80
CA THR A 445 -12.42 1.37 -9.84
C THR A 445 -11.59 2.53 -10.38
N SER A 446 -11.82 3.72 -9.83
CA SER A 446 -10.93 4.88 -9.97
C SER A 446 -10.18 5.20 -8.67
N GLN A 447 -10.43 4.41 -7.63
CA GLN A 447 -9.83 4.59 -6.30
C GLN A 447 -9.26 3.30 -5.75
N TRP A 448 -8.07 3.41 -5.17
CA TRP A 448 -7.37 2.32 -4.50
C TRP A 448 -6.93 2.72 -3.10
N LYS A 449 -6.96 1.77 -2.17
CA LYS A 449 -6.34 1.90 -0.85
C LYS A 449 -4.96 1.25 -0.87
N ILE A 450 -3.99 1.93 -0.27
CA ILE A 450 -2.61 1.48 -0.07
C ILE A 450 -2.33 1.61 1.42
N CYS A 451 -2.29 0.50 2.15
CA CYS A 451 -2.34 0.56 3.62
C CYS A 451 -1.02 1.01 4.23
N SER A 452 0.10 0.68 3.59
CA SER A 452 1.44 1.18 3.89
C SER A 452 2.14 1.51 2.59
N LEU A 453 2.87 2.62 2.57
CA LEU A 453 3.66 3.07 1.44
C LEU A 453 4.86 3.90 1.91
N ASP A 454 5.86 3.96 1.07
CA ASP A 454 7.10 4.72 1.25
C ASP A 454 7.42 5.53 -0.03
N PRO A 455 8.48 6.36 -0.02
CA PRO A 455 8.87 7.12 -1.21
C PRO A 455 9.29 6.31 -2.44
N SER A 456 9.45 4.99 -2.33
CA SER A 456 9.79 4.08 -3.43
C SER A 456 8.58 3.31 -3.98
N THR A 457 7.45 3.36 -3.27
CA THR A 457 6.24 2.63 -3.62
C THR A 457 5.73 3.10 -4.99
N THR A 458 5.72 2.18 -5.96
CA THR A 458 5.38 2.47 -7.36
C THR A 458 4.25 1.59 -7.86
N LEU A 459 3.17 2.21 -8.33
CA LEU A 459 2.02 1.55 -8.97
C LEU A 459 2.12 1.66 -10.49
N ALA A 460 1.70 0.62 -11.22
CA ALA A 460 1.40 0.72 -12.64
C ALA A 460 -0.09 0.99 -12.81
N ILE A 461 -0.45 2.03 -13.55
CA ILE A 461 -1.84 2.40 -13.85
C ILE A 461 -2.03 2.31 -15.36
N TYR A 462 -3.02 1.54 -15.79
CA TYR A 462 -3.33 1.28 -17.19
C TYR A 462 -4.56 2.07 -17.60
N PHE A 463 -4.51 2.67 -18.78
CA PHE A 463 -5.56 3.51 -19.31
C PHE A 463 -6.09 2.97 -20.64
N GLU A 464 -7.29 3.41 -20.99
CA GLU A 464 -7.93 3.17 -22.27
C GLU A 464 -8.38 4.49 -22.87
N VAL A 465 -7.95 4.76 -24.11
CA VAL A 465 -8.50 5.88 -24.88
C VAL A 465 -9.87 5.47 -25.41
N VAL A 466 -10.90 6.24 -25.08
CA VAL A 466 -12.29 5.97 -25.47
C VAL A 466 -12.85 6.95 -26.49
N ASN A 467 -12.07 7.96 -26.88
CA ASN A 467 -12.50 8.92 -27.88
C ASN A 467 -12.79 8.24 -29.23
N GLN A 468 -13.91 8.60 -29.85
CA GLN A 468 -14.33 8.03 -31.12
C GLN A 468 -13.40 8.49 -32.25
N HIS A 469 -13.19 7.64 -33.25
CA HIS A 469 -12.25 7.94 -34.35
C HIS A 469 -12.58 9.23 -35.12
N ASN A 470 -13.86 9.52 -35.32
CA ASN A 470 -14.30 10.72 -36.03
C ASN A 470 -14.46 11.95 -35.11
N ALA A 471 -14.23 11.80 -33.81
CA ALA A 471 -14.40 12.89 -32.84
C ALA A 471 -13.12 13.74 -32.80
N LEU A 472 -13.23 14.97 -33.33
CA LEU A 472 -12.13 15.93 -33.34
C LEU A 472 -11.75 16.35 -31.92
N ILE A 473 -10.46 16.25 -31.61
CA ILE A 473 -9.87 16.88 -30.44
C ILE A 473 -9.51 18.33 -30.83
N PRO A 474 -9.93 19.35 -30.06
CA PRO A 474 -9.59 20.74 -30.36
C PRO A 474 -8.08 20.92 -30.57
N GLN A 475 -7.67 21.77 -31.51
CA GLN A 475 -6.25 22.08 -31.72
C GLN A 475 -5.61 22.60 -30.42
N GLY A 476 -4.47 22.02 -30.05
CA GLY A 476 -3.81 22.29 -28.76
C GLY A 476 -4.43 21.57 -27.56
N GLY A 477 -5.44 20.73 -27.77
CA GLY A 477 -6.04 19.90 -26.73
C GLY A 477 -5.03 18.92 -26.14
N ARG A 478 -5.05 18.79 -24.81
CA ARG A 478 -4.19 17.86 -24.07
C ARG A 478 -5.05 16.93 -23.23
N GLY A 479 -4.63 15.67 -23.14
CA GLY A 479 -5.20 14.73 -22.20
C GLY A 479 -4.59 14.99 -20.83
N ALA A 480 -5.40 15.02 -19.79
CA ALA A 480 -4.97 15.26 -18.42
C ALA A 480 -5.29 14.07 -17.52
N VAL A 481 -4.40 13.82 -16.55
CA VAL A 481 -4.62 12.89 -15.45
C VAL A 481 -4.24 13.58 -14.16
N GLN A 482 -5.07 13.46 -13.13
CA GLN A 482 -4.79 13.94 -11.79
C GLN A 482 -4.85 12.77 -10.82
N PHE A 483 -3.74 12.58 -10.10
CA PHE A 483 -3.59 11.62 -9.01
C PHE A 483 -3.73 12.39 -7.70
N VAL A 484 -4.63 11.93 -6.83
CA VAL A 484 -4.86 12.52 -5.50
C VAL A 484 -4.65 11.43 -4.46
N THR A 485 -3.54 11.50 -3.72
CA THR A 485 -3.18 10.55 -2.68
C THR A 485 -3.37 11.17 -1.31
N GLN A 486 -4.40 10.74 -0.59
CA GLN A 486 -4.65 11.16 0.79
C GLN A 486 -4.07 10.11 1.72
N TYR A 487 -3.28 10.50 2.73
CA TYR A 487 -2.60 9.52 3.59
C TYR A 487 -2.30 10.07 5.00
N GLN A 488 -2.01 9.18 5.93
CA GLN A 488 -1.47 9.51 7.25
C GLN A 488 0.07 9.50 7.17
N HIS A 489 0.70 10.65 7.36
CA HIS A 489 2.14 10.78 7.43
C HIS A 489 2.68 10.17 8.74
N SER A 490 3.96 9.80 8.78
CA SER A 490 4.59 9.24 9.99
C SER A 490 4.57 10.18 11.21
N SER A 491 4.43 11.48 11.00
CA SER A 491 4.17 12.46 12.06
C SER A 491 2.71 12.60 12.45
N THR A 492 1.86 11.63 12.08
CA THR A 492 0.42 11.54 12.35
C THR A 492 -0.46 12.59 11.65
N GLN A 493 0.15 13.54 10.95
CA GLN A 493 -0.55 14.51 10.11
C GLN A 493 -1.27 13.82 8.94
N LYS A 494 -2.47 14.29 8.62
CA LYS A 494 -3.14 13.92 7.38
C LYS A 494 -2.60 14.81 6.26
N ARG A 495 -2.14 14.18 5.19
CA ARG A 495 -1.63 14.87 4.01
C ARG A 495 -2.38 14.46 2.77
N ILE A 496 -2.45 15.37 1.81
CA ILE A 496 -3.01 15.13 0.49
C ILE A 496 -1.95 15.50 -0.52
N ARG A 497 -1.50 14.54 -1.31
CA ARG A 497 -0.57 14.78 -2.40
C ARG A 497 -1.31 14.76 -3.72
N VAL A 498 -1.13 15.81 -4.53
CA VAL A 498 -1.82 15.99 -5.80
C VAL A 498 -0.78 16.12 -6.88
N THR A 499 -0.84 15.23 -7.88
CA THR A 499 -0.01 15.27 -9.08
C THR A 499 -0.93 15.40 -10.29
N THR A 500 -0.80 16.49 -11.05
CA THR A 500 -1.56 16.68 -12.29
C THR A 500 -0.62 16.74 -13.48
N ILE A 501 -0.80 15.81 -14.42
CA ILE A 501 -0.01 15.74 -15.65
C ILE A 501 -0.90 16.00 -16.87
N ALA A 502 -0.27 16.42 -17.95
CA ALA A 502 -0.88 16.48 -19.26
C ALA A 502 0.05 15.95 -20.35
N ARG A 503 -0.53 15.34 -21.39
CA ARG A 503 0.17 14.91 -22.61
C ARG A 503 -0.62 15.36 -23.84
N ASN A 504 0.08 15.58 -24.94
CA ASN A 504 -0.56 15.99 -26.18
C ASN A 504 -1.30 14.80 -26.79
N TRP A 505 -2.44 15.09 -27.41
CA TRP A 505 -3.08 14.16 -28.33
C TRP A 505 -2.44 14.28 -29.71
N ALA A 506 -2.37 13.17 -30.45
CA ALA A 506 -1.94 13.13 -31.83
C ALA A 506 -2.87 12.24 -32.64
N ASP A 507 -3.21 12.69 -33.84
CA ASP A 507 -3.92 11.90 -34.84
C ASP A 507 -2.93 10.95 -35.52
N ALA A 508 -3.09 9.64 -35.36
CA ALA A 508 -2.10 8.70 -35.86
C ALA A 508 -2.03 8.68 -37.40
N GLN A 509 -3.06 9.15 -38.12
CA GLN A 509 -3.02 9.22 -39.58
C GLN A 509 -2.03 10.26 -40.10
N SER A 510 -1.90 11.38 -39.39
CA SER A 510 -1.08 12.52 -39.80
C SER A 510 0.18 12.70 -38.96
N GLN A 511 0.22 12.13 -37.75
CA GLN A 511 1.22 12.42 -36.72
C GLN A 511 1.82 11.17 -36.07
N LEU A 512 1.80 10.01 -36.74
CA LEU A 512 2.36 8.75 -36.21
C LEU A 512 3.82 8.91 -35.71
N GLN A 513 4.64 9.64 -36.46
CA GLN A 513 6.05 9.90 -36.11
C GLN A 513 6.21 10.57 -34.74
N HIS A 514 5.25 11.41 -34.32
CA HIS A 514 5.27 12.04 -33.00
C HIS A 514 4.93 11.05 -31.88
N ILE A 515 4.06 10.08 -32.15
CA ILE A 515 3.72 9.01 -31.19
C ILE A 515 4.91 8.09 -31.02
N GLU A 516 5.54 7.66 -32.12
CA GLU A 516 6.73 6.79 -32.11
C GLU A 516 7.90 7.44 -31.38
N ALA A 517 8.20 8.71 -31.67
CA ALA A 517 9.27 9.44 -31.00
C ALA A 517 9.03 9.66 -29.50
N ALA A 518 7.78 9.58 -29.05
CA ALA A 518 7.39 9.77 -27.65
C ALA A 518 7.28 8.46 -26.86
N PHE A 519 7.70 7.32 -27.44
CA PHE A 519 7.71 6.02 -26.79
C PHE A 519 8.83 5.94 -25.74
N ASP A 520 8.46 5.58 -24.51
CA ASP A 520 9.42 5.30 -23.44
C ASP A 520 9.59 3.78 -23.32
N GLN A 521 10.63 3.26 -23.96
CA GLN A 521 10.90 1.82 -24.01
C GLN A 521 11.15 1.20 -22.63
N GLU A 522 11.76 1.95 -21.69
CA GLU A 522 12.07 1.43 -20.35
C GLU A 522 10.78 1.32 -19.52
N ALA A 523 9.97 2.38 -19.51
CA ALA A 523 8.68 2.36 -18.83
C ALA A 523 7.76 1.30 -19.44
N ALA A 524 7.69 1.23 -20.77
CA ALA A 524 6.92 0.22 -21.50
C ALA A 524 7.34 -1.21 -21.14
N ALA A 525 8.64 -1.50 -21.09
CA ALA A 525 9.16 -2.81 -20.71
C ALA A 525 8.72 -3.20 -19.30
N VAL A 526 8.84 -2.30 -18.32
CA VAL A 526 8.42 -2.54 -16.93
C VAL A 526 6.91 -2.72 -16.82
N LEU A 527 6.13 -1.93 -17.54
CA LEU A 527 4.65 -2.03 -17.57
C LEU A 527 4.20 -3.38 -18.17
N MET A 528 4.81 -3.79 -19.29
CA MET A 528 4.55 -5.10 -19.89
C MET A 528 4.99 -6.25 -18.99
N ALA A 529 6.13 -6.12 -18.31
CA ALA A 529 6.60 -7.10 -17.32
C ALA A 529 5.62 -7.23 -16.15
N ARG A 530 5.08 -6.11 -15.62
CA ARG A 530 4.05 -6.14 -14.57
C ARG A 530 2.79 -6.87 -15.01
N LEU A 531 2.32 -6.67 -16.26
CA LEU A 531 1.22 -7.44 -16.82
C LEU A 531 1.57 -8.93 -16.92
N GLY A 532 2.76 -9.26 -17.41
CA GLY A 532 3.21 -10.64 -17.54
C GLY A 532 3.29 -11.37 -16.19
N VAL A 533 3.93 -10.76 -15.19
CA VAL A 533 4.02 -11.32 -13.83
C VAL A 533 2.64 -11.47 -13.20
N TYR A 534 1.77 -10.47 -13.34
CA TYR A 534 0.41 -10.55 -12.81
C TYR A 534 -0.39 -11.70 -13.45
N ARG A 535 -0.27 -11.88 -14.77
CA ARG A 535 -0.91 -13.01 -15.47
C ARG A 535 -0.34 -14.35 -15.02
N ALA A 536 0.98 -14.44 -14.83
CA ALA A 536 1.65 -15.67 -14.39
C ALA A 536 1.23 -16.13 -12.98
N GLU A 537 0.55 -15.30 -12.19
CA GLU A 537 -0.05 -15.74 -10.92
C GLU A 537 -1.28 -16.63 -11.10
N SER A 538 -1.96 -16.55 -12.26
CA SER A 538 -3.18 -17.31 -12.57
C SER A 538 -3.12 -18.15 -13.85
N GLU A 539 -2.27 -17.78 -14.80
CA GLU A 539 -2.08 -18.43 -16.10
C GLU A 539 -0.80 -19.27 -16.11
N GLU A 540 -0.72 -20.28 -16.98
CA GLU A 540 0.48 -21.12 -17.12
C GLU A 540 1.66 -20.34 -17.74
N GLY A 541 2.86 -20.55 -17.21
CA GLY A 541 4.08 -19.84 -17.64
C GLY A 541 4.33 -19.83 -19.15
N PRO A 542 4.23 -20.96 -19.88
CA PRO A 542 4.43 -20.99 -21.33
C PRO A 542 3.45 -20.10 -22.11
N ASP A 543 2.21 -19.95 -21.64
CA ASP A 543 1.21 -19.10 -22.31
C ASP A 543 1.48 -17.62 -22.09
N VAL A 544 1.94 -17.24 -20.90
CA VAL A 544 2.39 -15.87 -20.61
C VAL A 544 3.59 -15.49 -21.48
N LEU A 545 4.56 -16.39 -21.65
CA LEU A 545 5.70 -16.18 -22.54
C LEU A 545 5.27 -16.02 -24.01
N ARG A 546 4.40 -16.90 -24.51
CA ARG A 546 3.84 -16.77 -25.87
C ARG A 546 3.08 -15.45 -26.04
N TRP A 547 2.36 -15.00 -25.02
CA TRP A 547 1.67 -13.72 -25.05
C TRP A 547 2.68 -12.55 -25.16
N LEU A 548 3.73 -12.55 -24.34
CA LEU A 548 4.81 -11.56 -24.41
C LEU A 548 5.50 -11.55 -25.78
N ASP A 549 5.87 -12.72 -26.31
CA ASP A 549 6.49 -12.86 -27.63
C ASP A 549 5.61 -12.30 -28.73
N ARG A 550 4.29 -12.57 -28.68
CA ARG A 550 3.33 -12.02 -29.65
C ARG A 550 3.25 -10.50 -29.57
N GLN A 551 3.30 -9.90 -28.38
CA GLN A 551 3.36 -8.45 -28.24
C GLN A 551 4.68 -7.91 -28.81
N LEU A 552 5.81 -8.51 -28.45
CA LEU A 552 7.12 -8.06 -28.96
C LEU A 552 7.19 -8.13 -30.50
N ILE A 553 6.75 -9.23 -31.10
CA ILE A 553 6.70 -9.38 -32.57
C ILE A 553 5.83 -8.32 -33.21
N ARG A 554 4.67 -8.00 -32.62
CA ARG A 554 3.77 -6.95 -33.13
C ARG A 554 4.38 -5.56 -33.00
N LEU A 555 5.15 -5.29 -31.95
CA LEU A 555 5.80 -4.00 -31.72
C LEU A 555 6.94 -3.77 -32.72
N VAL A 556 7.71 -4.83 -33.03
CA VAL A 556 8.89 -4.74 -33.91
C VAL A 556 8.53 -4.84 -35.39
N ARG A 557 7.45 -5.54 -35.75
CA ARG A 557 7.00 -5.58 -37.14
C ARG A 557 6.59 -4.17 -37.56
N PRO A 558 7.19 -3.62 -38.64
CA PRO A 558 6.76 -2.35 -39.18
C PRO A 558 5.26 -2.43 -39.46
N THR A 559 4.48 -1.51 -38.92
CA THR A 559 3.15 -1.22 -39.44
C THR A 559 3.36 -0.62 -40.82
N GLY A 560 3.50 -1.49 -41.83
CA GLY A 560 3.55 -1.12 -43.24
C GLY A 560 2.23 -0.58 -43.74
#